data_AF-A0A0L8GZ09-F1
#
_entry.id   AF-A0A0L8GZ09-F1
#
_cell.length_a   1.000
_cell.length_b   1.000
_cell.length_c   1.000
_cell.angle_alpha   90.00
_cell.angle_beta   90.00
_cell.angle_gamma   90.00
#
_symmetry.space_group_name_H-M   'P 1'
#
loop_
_entity.id
_entity.type
_entity.pdbx_description
1 polymer ?
#
loop_
_entity_poly.entity_id
_entity_poly.type
_entity_poly.pdbx_seq_one_letter_code
_entity_poly.pdbx_strand_id
1 'polypeptide(L)'
;MLFIKSLSETTNGEDIFNDVMQHFNDKISQIPLTNLINIASDGAPVMTGRVKGFVSRMKSVAPHIFYIHCIIYRQHLVAKNIGRHMEEALNTAIYMQLTLSNQTQ
;
A
#
# COMPACT_ATOMS: atom_id res chain seq x y z
N MET A 1 -6.84 -7.77 11.03
CA MET A 1 -5.94 -8.85 10.64
C MET A 1 -4.86 -8.23 9.76
N LEU A 2 -3.59 -8.37 10.12
CA LEU A 2 -2.46 -7.88 9.32
C LEU A 2 -1.89 -9.07 8.54
N PHE A 3 -1.66 -8.91 7.24
CA PHE A 3 -1.14 -9.96 6.38
C PHE A 3 -0.07 -9.40 5.44
N ILE A 4 0.91 -10.24 5.12
CA ILE A 4 2.01 -9.94 4.20
C ILE A 4 2.09 -11.09 3.20
N LYS A 5 2.03 -10.76 1.91
CA LYS A 5 2.20 -11.71 0.79
C LYS A 5 3.42 -11.33 -0.02
N SER A 6 4.29 -12.30 -0.27
CA SER A 6 5.28 -12.15 -1.34
C SER A 6 4.59 -12.37 -2.67
N LEU A 7 4.81 -11.46 -3.63
CA LEU A 7 4.37 -11.64 -5.01
C LEU A 7 5.32 -12.65 -5.68
N SER A 8 4.77 -13.70 -6.29
CA SER A 8 5.57 -14.77 -6.92
C SER A 8 5.82 -14.55 -8.41
N GLU A 9 5.05 -13.66 -9.03
CA GLU A 9 5.17 -13.33 -10.45
C GLU A 9 5.92 -12.01 -10.64
N THR A 10 5.26 -10.97 -11.15
CA THR A 10 5.87 -9.65 -11.33
C THR A 10 5.27 -8.63 -10.37
N THR A 11 5.89 -7.44 -10.32
CA THR A 11 5.39 -6.31 -9.55
C THR A 11 4.53 -5.37 -10.40
N ASN A 12 3.86 -5.88 -11.43
CA ASN A 12 2.96 -5.07 -12.24
C ASN A 12 1.59 -4.90 -11.54
N GLY A 13 0.79 -3.91 -11.95
CA GLY A 13 -0.49 -3.60 -11.28
C GLY A 13 -1.58 -4.67 -11.45
N GLU A 14 -1.47 -5.54 -12.46
CA GLU A 14 -2.38 -6.68 -12.70
C GLU A 14 -2.10 -7.83 -11.74
N ASP A 15 -0.84 -8.21 -11.59
CA ASP A 15 -0.45 -9.33 -10.71
C ASP A 15 -0.79 -8.99 -9.25
N ILE A 16 -0.51 -7.75 -8.82
CA ILE A 16 -0.92 -7.25 -7.50
C ILE A 16 -2.44 -7.30 -7.34
N PHE A 17 -3.20 -6.92 -8.37
CA PHE A 17 -4.67 -6.98 -8.33
C PHE A 17 -5.16 -8.42 -8.19
N ASN A 18 -4.63 -9.34 -8.99
CA ASN A 18 -4.99 -10.75 -8.95
C ASN A 18 -4.68 -11.36 -7.58
N ASP A 19 -3.52 -11.08 -7.02
CA ASP A 19 -3.11 -11.59 -5.71
C ASP A 19 -3.98 -11.06 -4.56
N VAL A 20 -4.37 -9.79 -4.61
CA VAL A 20 -5.29 -9.19 -3.63
C VAL A 20 -6.69 -9.77 -3.78
N MET A 21 -7.21 -9.87 -5.02
CA MET A 21 -8.53 -10.43 -5.28
C MET A 21 -8.63 -11.89 -4.88
N GLN A 22 -7.59 -12.68 -5.11
CA GLN A 22 -7.50 -14.06 -4.62
C GLN A 22 -7.64 -14.08 -3.10
N HIS A 23 -6.90 -13.23 -2.38
CA HIS A 23 -6.98 -13.19 -0.91
C HIS A 23 -8.36 -12.80 -0.37
N PHE A 24 -9.04 -11.82 -0.98
CA PHE A 24 -10.39 -11.42 -0.58
C PHE A 24 -11.42 -12.51 -0.86
N ASN A 25 -11.25 -13.25 -1.97
CA ASN A 25 -12.13 -14.33 -2.39
C ASN A 25 -11.76 -15.71 -1.81
N ASP A 26 -10.63 -15.81 -1.11
CA ASP A 26 -10.18 -17.06 -0.51
C ASP A 26 -11.23 -17.57 0.47
N LYS A 27 -11.54 -18.87 0.39
CA LYS A 27 -12.63 -19.50 1.14
C LYS A 27 -12.50 -19.37 2.66
N ILE A 28 -11.29 -19.13 3.15
CA ILE A 28 -10.97 -18.97 4.58
C ILE A 28 -11.19 -17.52 5.03
N SER A 29 -10.85 -16.53 4.18
CA SER A 29 -10.94 -15.10 4.51
C SER A 29 -12.35 -14.55 4.31
N GLN A 30 -12.98 -14.90 3.18
CA GLN A 30 -14.27 -14.39 2.69
C GLN A 30 -14.54 -12.93 3.08
N ILE A 31 -13.65 -12.02 2.70
CA ILE A 31 -13.76 -10.61 3.04
C ILE A 31 -14.57 -9.92 1.94
N PRO A 32 -15.78 -9.41 2.22
CA PRO A 32 -16.53 -8.68 1.22
C PRO A 32 -15.78 -7.42 0.79
N LEU A 33 -15.70 -7.17 -0.52
CA LEU A 33 -15.08 -5.94 -1.05
C LEU A 33 -15.77 -4.66 -0.55
N THR A 34 -17.03 -4.75 -0.12
CA THR A 34 -17.75 -3.64 0.53
C THR A 34 -17.08 -3.19 1.84
N ASN A 35 -16.30 -4.06 2.48
CA ASN A 35 -15.56 -3.74 3.70
C ASN A 35 -14.21 -3.05 3.40
N LEU A 36 -13.74 -3.10 2.15
CA LEU A 36 -12.59 -2.32 1.73
C LEU A 36 -13.00 -0.86 1.57
N ILE A 37 -12.48 0.01 2.44
CA ILE A 37 -12.80 1.45 2.43
C ILE A 37 -11.70 2.26 1.73
N ASN A 38 -10.42 1.94 2.00
CA ASN A 38 -9.28 2.72 1.55
C ASN A 38 -8.13 1.85 1.06
N ILE A 39 -7.40 2.35 0.06
CA ILE A 39 -6.09 1.83 -0.35
C ILE A 39 -5.04 2.91 -0.08
N ALA A 40 -3.98 2.56 0.66
CA ALA A 40 -2.83 3.43 0.85
C ALA A 40 -1.60 2.89 0.09
N SER A 41 -0.91 3.71 -0.69
CA SER A 41 0.34 3.31 -1.35
C SER A 41 1.35 4.45 -1.46
N ASP A 42 2.62 4.11 -1.74
CA ASP A 42 3.72 5.05 -2.00
C ASP A 42 3.56 5.90 -3.28
N GLY A 43 2.47 5.72 -4.02
CA GLY A 43 2.19 6.50 -5.23
C GLY A 43 2.89 6.00 -6.49
N ALA A 44 3.64 4.88 -6.43
CA ALA A 44 4.34 4.34 -7.59
C ALA A 44 3.39 4.14 -8.80
N PRO A 45 3.87 4.34 -10.05
CA PRO A 45 3.03 4.20 -11.25
C PRO A 45 2.35 2.83 -11.39
N VAL A 46 2.99 1.78 -10.88
CA VAL A 46 2.41 0.43 -10.77
C VAL A 46 1.13 0.43 -9.93
N MET A 47 1.07 1.23 -8.87
CA MET A 47 -0.09 1.32 -7.99
C MET A 47 -1.13 2.29 -8.53
N THR A 48 -0.71 3.46 -9.00
CA THR A 48 -1.60 4.60 -9.29
C THR A 48 -1.86 4.84 -10.78
N GLY A 49 -1.20 4.09 -11.67
CA GLY A 49 -1.32 4.26 -13.12
C GLY A 49 -2.77 4.22 -13.61
N ARG A 50 -3.15 5.21 -14.44
CA ARG A 50 -4.54 5.40 -14.88
C ARG A 50 -5.15 4.18 -15.57
N VAL A 51 -4.36 3.50 -16.40
CA VAL A 51 -4.84 2.36 -17.21
C VAL A 51 -4.40 1.01 -16.63
N LYS A 52 -3.12 0.89 -16.26
CA LYS A 52 -2.52 -0.39 -15.83
C LYS A 52 -2.25 -0.48 -14.33
N GLY A 53 -2.59 0.55 -13.56
CA GLY A 53 -2.30 0.60 -12.13
C GLY A 53 -3.26 -0.23 -11.29
N PHE A 54 -2.75 -0.80 -10.20
CA PHE A 54 -3.52 -1.60 -9.24
C PHE A 54 -4.78 -0.87 -8.73
N VAL A 55 -4.65 0.39 -8.31
CA VAL A 55 -5.77 1.19 -7.78
C VAL A 55 -6.85 1.41 -8.83
N SER A 56 -6.47 1.61 -10.10
CA SER A 56 -7.43 1.76 -11.20
C SER A 56 -8.25 0.47 -11.40
N ARG A 57 -7.58 -0.69 -11.35
CA ARG A 57 -8.22 -2.00 -11.41
C ARG A 57 -9.13 -2.27 -10.21
N MET A 58 -8.70 -1.93 -8.99
CA MET A 58 -9.55 -2.06 -7.80
C MET A 58 -10.80 -1.18 -7.89
N LYS A 59 -10.69 0.03 -8.43
CA LYS A 59 -11.85 0.92 -8.62
C LYS A 59 -12.86 0.42 -9.65
N SER A 60 -12.49 -0.47 -10.57
CA SER A 60 -13.45 -1.05 -11.51
C SER A 60 -14.38 -2.08 -10.85
N VAL A 61 -13.90 -2.75 -9.80
CA VAL A 61 -14.68 -3.76 -9.03
C VAL A 61 -15.24 -3.22 -7.72
N ALA A 62 -14.62 -2.18 -7.16
CA ALA A 62 -15.01 -1.53 -5.91
C ALA A 62 -14.91 0.00 -6.06
N PRO A 63 -15.86 0.65 -6.76
CA PRO A 63 -15.78 2.07 -7.10
C PRO A 63 -15.87 3.01 -5.88
N HIS A 64 -16.35 2.52 -4.73
CA HIS A 64 -16.49 3.29 -3.49
C HIS A 64 -15.17 3.51 -2.75
N ILE A 65 -14.08 2.83 -3.12
CA ILE A 65 -12.81 2.91 -2.40
C ILE A 65 -12.11 4.25 -2.60
N PHE A 66 -11.56 4.82 -1.52
CA PHE A 66 -10.69 5.98 -1.61
C PHE A 66 -9.22 5.56 -1.70
N TYR A 67 -8.44 6.36 -2.42
CA TYR A 67 -7.00 6.20 -2.50
C TYR A 67 -6.32 7.27 -1.66
N ILE A 68 -5.38 6.84 -0.82
CA ILE A 68 -4.54 7.70 0.02
C ILE A 68 -3.10 7.52 -0.41
N HIS A 69 -2.46 8.60 -0.84
CA HIS A 69 -1.03 8.56 -1.13
C HIS A 69 -0.25 8.66 0.19
N CYS A 70 0.61 7.67 0.45
CA CYS A 70 1.49 7.65 1.60
C CYS A 70 2.43 8.86 1.56
N ILE A 71 2.29 9.75 2.54
CA ILE A 71 3.07 10.98 2.64
C ILE A 71 4.50 10.73 3.14
N ILE A 72 4.75 9.58 3.78
CA ILE A 72 6.04 9.21 4.35
C ILE A 72 7.14 9.19 3.29
N TYR A 73 6.84 8.66 2.10
CA TYR A 73 7.81 8.65 0.99
C TYR A 73 8.21 10.08 0.58
N ARG A 74 7.25 11.00 0.49
CA ARG A 74 7.51 12.41 0.17
C ARG A 74 8.26 13.12 1.29
N GLN A 75 7.86 12.89 2.54
CA GLN A 75 8.57 13.42 3.71
C GLN A 75 10.02 12.95 3.71
N HIS A 76 10.28 11.68 3.38
CA HIS A 76 11.64 11.13 3.32
C HIS A 76 12.49 11.83 2.28
N LEU A 77 11.93 12.01 1.08
CA LEU A 77 12.62 12.73 0.01
C LEU A 77 12.90 14.19 0.37
N VAL A 78 11.95 14.85 1.04
CA VAL A 78 12.10 16.25 1.48
C VAL A 78 13.12 16.37 2.61
N ALA A 79 13.05 15.50 3.62
CA ALA A 79 13.97 15.50 4.76
C ALA A 79 15.43 15.31 4.32
N LYS A 80 15.67 14.39 3.37
CA LYS A 80 16.98 14.19 2.74
C LYS A 80 17.55 15.47 2.09
N ASN A 81 16.69 16.37 1.61
CA ASN A 81 17.09 17.61 0.94
C ASN A 81 17.17 18.82 1.88
N ILE A 82 16.60 18.77 3.09
CA ILE A 82 16.55 19.90 4.04
C ILE A 82 17.64 19.80 5.13
N GLY A 83 18.22 18.62 5.36
CA GLY A 83 19.44 18.44 6.17
C GLY A 83 19.38 17.25 7.13
N ARG A 84 20.57 16.84 7.62
CA ARG A 84 20.76 15.60 8.40
C ARG A 84 19.84 15.45 9.63
N HIS A 85 19.58 16.54 10.37
CA HIS A 85 18.73 16.48 11.55
C HIS A 85 17.26 16.15 11.23
N MET A 86 16.74 16.65 10.10
CA MET A 86 15.38 16.33 9.65
C MET A 86 15.29 14.91 9.09
N GLU A 87 16.33 14.46 8.40
CA GLU A 87 16.45 13.08 7.92
C GLU A 87 16.47 12.08 9.07
N GLU A 88 17.26 12.32 10.12
CA GLU A 88 17.33 11.49 11.33
C GLU A 88 15.98 11.41 12.04
N ALA A 89 15.35 12.57 12.31
CA ALA A 89 14.05 12.60 13.00
C ALA A 89 12.95 11.83 12.25
N LEU A 90 12.94 11.95 10.91
CA LEU A 90 11.98 11.23 10.10
C LEU A 90 12.29 9.74 10.02
N ASN A 91 13.56 9.35 9.90
CA ASN A 91 13.95 7.94 9.94
C ASN A 91 13.54 7.30 11.27
N THR A 92 13.67 7.99 12.40
CA THR A 92 13.17 7.54 13.69
C THR A 92 11.64 7.33 13.68
N ALA A 93 10.88 8.26 13.11
CA ALA A 93 9.42 8.12 13.00
C ALA A 93 9.01 6.93 12.12
N ILE A 94 9.71 6.73 11.00
CA ILE A 94 9.51 5.58 10.10
C ILE A 94 9.82 4.26 10.82
N TYR A 95 10.95 4.20 11.53
CA TYR A 95 11.36 3.03 12.31
C TYR A 95 10.36 2.70 13.41
N MET A 96 9.81 3.69 14.11
CA MET A 96 8.77 3.47 15.10
C MET A 96 7.50 2.88 14.48
N GLN A 97 7.05 3.40 13.33
CA GLN A 97 5.87 2.86 12.64
C GLN A 97 6.08 1.41 12.16
N LEU A 98 7.25 1.11 11.57
CA LEU A 98 7.59 -0.25 11.14
C LEU A 98 7.70 -1.22 12.34
N THR A 99 8.18 -0.73 13.48
CA THR A 99 8.28 -1.54 14.71
C THR A 99 6.89 -1.80 15.27
N LEU A 100 6.01 -0.80 15.32
CA LEU A 100 4.62 -0.97 15.77
C LEU A 100 3.82 -1.92 14.88
N SER A 101 4.03 -1.92 13.56
CA SER A 101 3.43 -2.92 12.67
C SER A 101 3.93 -4.35 12.93
N ASN A 102 5.20 -4.50 13.32
CA ASN A 102 5.80 -5.80 13.65
C ASN A 102 5.49 -6.28 15.07
N GLN A 103 5.02 -5.41 15.97
CA GLN A 103 4.57 -5.77 17.32
C GLN A 103 3.09 -6.17 17.37
N THR A 104 2.36 -5.97 16.27
CA THR A 104 0.95 -6.40 16.10
C THR A 104 0.78 -7.69 15.28
N GLN A 105 1.89 -8.39 14.99
CA GLN A 105 1.93 -9.75 14.43
C GLN A 105 2.40 -10.72 15.50
#